data_AF-A0A8B8V3C6-F1
#
_entry.id   AF-A0A8B8V3C6-F1
#
_cell.length_a   1.000
_cell.length_b   1.000
_cell.length_c   1.000
_cell.angle_alpha   90.00
_cell.angle_beta   90.00
_cell.angle_gamma   90.00
#
_symmetry.space_group_name_H-M   'P 1'
#
loop_
_entity.id
_entity.type
_entity.pdbx_description
1 polymer ?
#
loop_
_entity_poly.entity_id
_entity_poly.type
_entity_poly.pdbx_seq_one_letter_code
_entity_poly.pdbx_strand_id
1 'polypeptide(L)'
;MLAAAPPQEQKQMLGERLFPLIQTMHSNLAGKITGMLLEIDNSELLHMLESPESLRSKVDEAVAVLQAHHAKKEAAQKVGAVAAATS
;
A
#
# COMPACT_ATOMS: atom_id res chain seq x y z
N MET A 1 2.42 -16.45 19.26
CA MET A 1 2.09 -17.28 18.08
C MET A 1 2.35 -16.59 16.73
N LEU A 2 2.88 -15.36 16.67
CA LEU A 2 3.37 -14.77 15.42
C LEU A 2 4.81 -15.22 15.09
N ALA A 3 5.71 -15.22 16.08
CA ALA A 3 7.13 -15.55 15.89
C ALA A 3 7.45 -17.01 15.47
N ALA A 4 6.47 -17.92 15.59
CA ALA A 4 6.63 -19.33 15.22
C ALA A 4 6.18 -19.64 13.78
N ALA A 5 5.45 -18.73 13.14
CA ALA A 5 5.00 -18.89 11.77
C ALA A 5 6.11 -18.51 10.78
N PRO A 6 6.18 -19.13 9.59
CA PRO A 6 7.08 -18.72 8.52
C PRO A 6 6.92 -17.22 8.18
N PRO A 7 7.99 -16.52 7.74
CA PRO A 7 7.94 -15.07 7.51
C PRO A 7 6.78 -14.60 6.62
N GLN A 8 6.43 -15.39 5.61
CA GLN A 8 5.35 -15.07 4.68
C GLN A 8 3.96 -15.18 5.33
N GLU A 9 3.76 -16.14 6.23
CA GLU A 9 2.52 -16.27 7.00
C GLU A 9 2.40 -15.13 8.03
N GLN A 10 3.51 -14.70 8.64
CA GLN A 10 3.51 -13.52 9.51
C GLN A 10 3.02 -12.26 8.77
N LYS A 11 3.50 -12.04 7.54
CA LYS A 11 3.06 -10.93 6.69
C LYS A 11 1.58 -11.03 6.37
N GLN A 12 1.08 -12.23 6.03
CA GLN A 12 -0.33 -12.45 5.76
C GLN A 12 -1.19 -12.10 6.99
N MET A 13 -0.81 -12.59 8.17
CA MET A 13 -1.50 -12.28 9.43
C MET A 13 -1.49 -10.78 9.74
N LEU A 14 -0.38 -10.09 9.51
CA LEU A 14 -0.29 -8.63 9.68
C LEU A 14 -1.18 -7.90 8.68
N GLY A 15 -1.22 -8.38 7.43
CA GLY A 15 -2.06 -7.82 6.37
C GLY A 15 -3.54 -7.89 6.70
N GLU A 16 -4.01 -9.03 7.22
CA GLU A 16 -5.39 -9.22 7.67
C GLU A 16 -5.79 -8.27 8.80
N ARG A 17 -4.83 -7.84 9.63
CA ARG A 17 -5.06 -6.86 10.70
C ARG A 17 -5.02 -5.42 10.21
N LEU A 18 -4.09 -5.10 9.30
CA LEU A 18 -3.91 -3.76 8.75
C LEU A 18 -5.04 -3.39 7.77
N PHE A 19 -5.47 -4.33 6.94
CA PHE A 19 -6.45 -4.09 5.89
C PHE A 19 -7.74 -3.38 6.37
N PRO A 20 -8.47 -3.85 7.40
CA PRO A 20 -9.69 -3.19 7.84
C PRO A 20 -9.43 -1.78 8.35
N LEU A 21 -8.29 -1.54 9.02
CA LEU A 21 -7.93 -0.21 9.50
C LEU A 21 -7.70 0.75 8.33
N ILE A 22 -6.93 0.31 7.32
CA ILE A 22 -6.67 1.09 6.11
C ILE A 22 -7.97 1.29 5.31
N GLN A 23 -8.85 0.29 5.25
CA GLN A 23 -10.11 0.36 4.53
C GLN A 23 -11.04 1.45 5.08
N THR A 24 -11.02 1.71 6.38
CA THR A 24 -11.76 2.84 6.97
C THR A 24 -11.24 4.20 6.56
N MET A 25 -9.93 4.32 6.26
CA MET A 25 -9.30 5.56 5.81
C MET A 25 -9.40 5.76 4.28
N HIS A 26 -9.08 4.72 3.52
CA HIS A 26 -8.99 4.73 2.06
C HIS A 26 -9.57 3.46 1.43
N SER A 27 -10.89 3.32 1.46
CA SER A 27 -11.61 2.15 0.95
C SER A 27 -11.21 1.72 -0.46
N ASN A 28 -11.08 2.66 -1.40
CA ASN A 28 -10.75 2.37 -2.80
C ASN A 28 -9.29 1.90 -3.02
N LEU A 29 -8.37 2.29 -2.14
CA LEU A 29 -6.94 1.99 -2.29
C LEU A 29 -6.42 0.98 -1.25
N ALA A 30 -7.29 0.52 -0.34
CA ALA A 30 -6.93 -0.30 0.81
C ALA A 30 -6.06 -1.50 0.45
N GLY A 31 -6.44 -2.27 -0.58
CA GLY A 31 -5.66 -3.43 -1.00
C GLY A 31 -4.25 -3.08 -1.47
N LYS A 32 -4.08 -1.99 -2.24
CA LYS A 32 -2.77 -1.55 -2.74
C LYS A 32 -1.91 -0.98 -1.63
N ILE A 33 -2.50 -0.15 -0.77
CA ILE A 33 -1.81 0.44 0.38
C ILE A 33 -1.36 -0.68 1.33
N THR A 34 -2.24 -1.63 1.65
CA THR A 34 -1.89 -2.78 2.51
C THR A 34 -0.74 -3.57 1.90
N GLY A 35 -0.79 -3.87 0.60
CA GLY A 35 0.30 -4.55 -0.10
C GLY A 35 1.63 -3.80 -0.01
N MET A 36 1.61 -2.47 -0.19
CA MET A 36 2.82 -1.63 -0.06
C MET A 36 3.35 -1.59 1.37
N LEU A 37 2.47 -1.50 2.38
CA LEU A 37 2.86 -1.49 3.78
C LEU A 37 3.46 -2.84 4.20
N LEU A 38 2.99 -3.95 3.64
CA LEU A 38 3.53 -5.28 3.94
C LEU A 38 4.99 -5.48 3.52
N GLU A 39 5.55 -4.60 2.68
CA GLU A 39 6.98 -4.61 2.36
C GLU A 39 7.85 -4.08 3.53
N ILE A 40 7.26 -3.37 4.50
CA ILE A 40 7.93 -2.82 5.69
C ILE A 40 8.21 -3.93 6.71
N ASP A 41 9.29 -3.85 7.47
CA ASP A 41 9.64 -4.84 8.50
C ASP A 41 8.52 -5.14 9.51
N ASN A 42 8.44 -6.40 9.95
CA ASN A 42 7.36 -6.86 10.84
C ASN A 42 7.33 -6.10 12.18
N SER A 43 8.48 -5.69 12.70
CA SER A 43 8.57 -4.89 13.93
C SER A 43 7.93 -3.51 13.76
N GLU A 44 8.16 -2.85 12.63
CA GLU A 44 7.57 -1.55 12.34
C GLU A 44 6.07 -1.68 12.04
N LEU A 45 5.65 -2.74 11.34
CA LEU A 45 4.22 -3.05 11.14
C LEU A 45 3.47 -3.29 12.47
N LEU A 46 4.11 -3.97 13.43
CA LEU A 46 3.56 -4.16 14.76
C LEU A 46 3.42 -2.83 15.50
N HIS A 47 4.43 -1.97 15.44
CA HIS A 47 4.36 -0.62 16.03
C HIS A 47 3.23 0.22 15.40
N MET A 48 3.01 0.11 14.09
CA MET A 48 1.90 0.80 13.41
C MET A 48 0.53 0.28 13.86
N LEU A 49 0.40 -1.02 14.18
CA LEU A 49 -0.85 -1.57 14.73
C LEU A 49 -1.15 -1.05 16.14
N GLU A 50 -0.12 -0.68 16.90
CA GLU A 50 -0.24 -0.13 18.25
C GLU A 50 -0.38 1.40 18.26
N SER A 51 0.06 2.08 17.19
CA SER A 51 0.05 3.55 17.06
C SER A 51 -0.77 4.01 15.84
N PRO A 52 -2.02 4.48 16.06
CA PRO A 52 -2.87 5.00 15.00
C PRO A 52 -2.25 6.16 14.22
N GLU A 53 -1.46 7.02 14.88
CA GLU A 53 -0.76 8.13 14.22
C GLU A 53 0.33 7.63 13.27
N SER A 54 1.11 6.64 13.70
CA SER A 54 2.14 6.00 12.88
C SER A 54 1.52 5.33 11.65
N LEU A 55 0.42 4.58 11.84
CA LEU A 55 -0.31 3.97 10.74
C LEU A 55 -0.80 5.03 9.74
N ARG A 56 -1.42 6.11 10.24
CA ARG A 56 -1.96 7.16 9.37
C ARG A 56 -0.87 7.86 8.56
N SER A 57 0.26 8.20 9.19
CA SER A 57 1.40 8.82 8.49
C SER A 57 1.89 7.94 7.34
N LYS A 58 2.03 6.63 7.58
CA LYS A 58 2.49 5.69 6.55
C LYS A 58 1.47 5.44 5.46
N VAL A 59 0.18 5.45 5.80
CA VAL A 59 -0.91 5.38 4.83
C VAL A 59 -0.88 6.61 3.92
N ASP A 60 -0.71 7.82 4.46
CA ASP A 60 -0.63 9.06 3.69
C ASP A 60 0.58 9.05 2.73
N GLU A 61 1.76 8.59 3.21
CA GLU A 61 2.95 8.37 2.37
C GLU A 61 2.65 7.40 1.21
N ALA A 62 2.04 6.25 1.50
CA ALA A 62 1.71 5.25 0.49
C ALA A 62 0.69 5.77 -0.54
N VAL A 63 -0.29 6.57 -0.10
CA VAL A 63 -1.26 7.23 -0.99
C VAL A 63 -0.55 8.20 -1.93
N ALA A 64 0.35 9.04 -1.43
CA ALA A 64 1.11 9.97 -2.25
C ALA A 64 1.93 9.26 -3.33
N VAL A 65 2.58 8.15 -2.97
CA VAL A 65 3.35 7.32 -3.91
C VAL A 65 2.42 6.70 -4.98
N LEU A 66 1.27 6.15 -4.59
CA LEU A 66 0.30 5.58 -5.53
C LEU A 66 -0.24 6.62 -6.51
N GLN A 67 -0.55 7.82 -6.04
CA GLN A 67 -1.03 8.93 -6.87
C GLN A 67 0.04 9.38 -7.87
N ALA A 68 1.29 9.55 -7.41
CA ALA A 68 2.40 9.91 -8.29
C ALA A 68 2.63 8.85 -9.39
N HIS A 69 2.53 7.56 -9.03
CA HIS A 69 2.69 6.48 -9.99
C HIS A 69 1.52 6.39 -10.98
N HIS A 70 0.29 6.67 -10.54
CA HIS A 70 -0.89 6.76 -11.41
C HIS A 70 -0.78 7.90 -12.41
N ALA A 71 -0.46 9.12 -11.95
CA ALA A 71 -0.27 10.27 -12.83
C ALA A 71 0.81 10.03 -13.89
N LYS A 72 1.92 9.38 -13.50
CA LYS A 72 2.99 9.01 -14.43
C LYS A 72 2.54 7.97 -15.46
N LYS A 73 1.75 6.97 -15.05
CA LYS A 73 1.24 5.92 -15.93
C LYS A 73 0.24 6.47 -16.95
N GLU A 74 -0.65 7.37 -16.53
CA GLU A 74 -1.59 8.05 -17.42
C GLU A 74 -0.88 8.96 -18.43
N ALA A 75 0.15 9.70 -18.00
CA ALA A 75 0.95 10.53 -18.90
C ALA A 75 1.68 9.69 -19.97
N ALA A 76 2.27 8.56 -19.58
CA ALA A 76 2.95 7.67 -20.51
C ALA A 76 1.98 7.03 -21.52
N GLN A 77 0.76 6.71 -21.10
CA GLN A 77 -0.24 6.08 -21.95
C GLN A 77 -0.86 7.06 -22.97
N LYS A 78 -1.02 8.35 -22.60
CA LYS A 78 -1.47 9.40 -23.54
C LYS A 78 -0.44 9.69 -24.63
N VAL A 79 0.86 9.68 -24.31
CA VAL A 79 1.92 9.90 -25.31
C VAL A 79 1.98 8.75 -26.33
N GLY A 80 1.82 7.50 -25.88
CA GLY A 80 1.79 6.33 -26.77
C GLY A 80 0.56 6.30 -27.70
N ALA A 81 -0.60 6.71 -27.20
CA ALA A 81 -1.83 6.74 -28.00
C ALA A 81 -1.82 7.84 -29.07
N VAL A 82 -1.24 9.02 -28.78
CA VAL A 82 -1.11 10.11 -29.76
C VAL A 82 -0.14 9.72 -30.90
N ALA A 83 0.97 9.05 -30.58
CA ALA A 83 1.93 8.60 -31.59
C ALA A 83 1.36 7.54 -32.56
N ALA A 84 0.46 6.67 -32.08
CA ALA A 84 -0.17 5.63 -32.89
C ALA A 84 -1.32 6.14 -33.77
N ALA A 85 -1.94 7.28 -33.44
CA ALA A 85 -3.06 7.86 -34.19
C ALA A 85 -2.63 8.79 -35.34
N THR A 86 -1.34 9.13 -35.43
CA THR A 86 -0.77 9.99 -36.49
C THR A 86 -0.01 9.21 -37.56
N SER A 87 -0.17 7.88 -37.62
CA SER A 87 0.42 6.99 -38.65
C SER A 87 -0.65 6.39 -39.55
#